data_AF-A0A7S2JJG1-F1
#
_entry.id   AF-A0A7S2JJG1-F1
#
_cell.length_a   1.000
_cell.length_b   1.000
_cell.length_c   1.000
_cell.angle_alpha   90.00
_cell.angle_beta   90.00
_cell.angle_gamma   90.00
#
_symmetry.space_group_name_H-M   'P 1'
#
loop_
_entity.id
_entity.type
_entity.pdbx_description
1 polymer ?
#
loop_
_entity_poly.entity_id
_entity_poly.type
_entity_poly.pdbx_seq_one_letter_code
_entity_poly.pdbx_strand_id
1 'polypeptide(L)'
;MVPASYNLAKAETANSWVREGGLAGDVGCAAAHRNTMEIAVTKARRTHKPLVLILEDDATPVRNFKVKMYRLVHKEVPCGWAMINLNARCARGRCVSPHLLQAATDWGRQCNWDHNLGTTALMYQVEQLPHIRSMLEQTSWDDQRPICVNFDRALGLISDRVAYYVFPGILPAYVWDDHSTPSSRLPIDSASVVGW
;
A
#
# COMPACT_ATOMS: atom_id res chain seq x y z
N MET A 1 -9.14 -11.34 -2.07
CA MET A 1 -9.16 -12.76 -1.67
C MET A 1 -7.74 -13.18 -1.40
N VAL A 2 -7.54 -13.83 -0.25
CA VAL A 2 -6.29 -14.43 0.20
C VAL A 2 -6.00 -15.66 -0.67
N PRO A 3 -4.76 -15.87 -1.18
CA PRO A 3 -4.45 -17.05 -1.97
C PRO A 3 -4.66 -18.35 -1.17
N ALA A 4 -5.22 -19.38 -1.80
CA ALA A 4 -5.45 -20.68 -1.15
C ALA A 4 -4.16 -21.36 -0.65
N SER A 5 -3.01 -21.00 -1.24
CA SER A 5 -1.69 -21.47 -0.82
C SER A 5 -1.18 -20.82 0.47
N TYR A 6 -1.79 -19.74 0.94
CA TYR A 6 -1.36 -19.03 2.14
C TYR A 6 -1.95 -19.69 3.39
N ASN A 7 -1.08 -20.17 4.28
CA ASN A 7 -1.48 -20.83 5.52
C ASN A 7 -1.45 -19.83 6.69
N LEU A 8 -2.62 -19.26 7.01
CA LEU A 8 -2.78 -18.30 8.10
C LEU A 8 -2.39 -18.90 9.46
N ALA A 9 -2.81 -20.13 9.77
CA ALA A 9 -2.52 -20.77 11.05
C ALA A 9 -1.01 -21.00 11.28
N LYS A 10 -0.29 -21.40 10.22
CA LYS A 10 1.18 -21.53 10.24
C LYS A 10 1.84 -20.16 10.49
N ALA A 11 1.35 -19.13 9.79
CA ALA A 11 1.86 -17.77 9.92
C ALA A 11 1.58 -17.17 11.32
N GLU A 12 0.42 -17.44 11.92
CA GLU A 12 0.07 -17.05 13.30
C GLU A 12 0.97 -17.74 14.33
N THR A 13 1.22 -19.04 14.18
CA THR A 13 2.10 -19.82 15.06
C THR A 13 3.53 -19.27 15.07
N ALA A 14 4.01 -18.80 13.92
CA ALA A 14 5.32 -18.18 13.78
C ALA A 14 5.37 -16.71 14.28
N ASN A 15 4.22 -16.09 14.60
CA ASN A 15 4.08 -14.69 15.04
C ASN A 15 3.37 -14.58 16.41
N SER A 16 3.86 -15.29 17.42
CA SER A 16 3.26 -15.37 18.77
C SER A 16 3.10 -14.03 19.53
N TRP A 17 3.63 -12.92 19.01
CA TRP A 17 3.63 -11.59 19.63
C TRP A 17 2.48 -10.66 19.16
N VAL A 18 1.73 -11.00 18.11
CA VAL A 18 0.73 -10.09 17.51
C VAL A 18 -0.66 -10.32 18.14
N ARG A 19 -0.87 -9.89 19.39
CA ARG A 19 -2.14 -10.06 20.13
C ARG A 19 -3.10 -8.85 20.10
N GLU A 20 -2.73 -7.71 19.52
CA GLU A 20 -3.51 -6.45 19.66
C GLU A 20 -4.00 -5.83 18.33
N GLY A 21 -4.23 -6.66 17.30
CA GLY A 21 -4.70 -6.19 15.99
C GLY A 21 -4.54 -7.23 14.87
N GLY A 22 -3.69 -8.23 15.14
CA GLY A 22 -3.65 -9.53 14.49
C GLY A 22 -3.05 -9.55 13.09
N LEU A 23 -2.26 -10.59 12.81
CA LEU A 23 -1.86 -10.97 11.45
C LEU A 23 -3.07 -11.06 10.50
N ALA A 24 -4.25 -11.43 11.01
CA ALA A 24 -5.51 -11.40 10.27
C ALA A 24 -5.85 -10.01 9.70
N GLY A 25 -5.61 -8.92 10.46
CA GLY A 25 -5.80 -7.55 9.98
C GLY A 25 -4.85 -7.19 8.84
N ASP A 26 -3.58 -7.57 8.96
CA ASP A 26 -2.55 -7.38 7.92
C ASP A 26 -2.89 -8.14 6.64
N VAL A 27 -3.33 -9.40 6.79
CA VAL A 27 -3.80 -10.25 5.70
C VAL A 27 -5.04 -9.64 5.02
N GLY A 28 -5.96 -9.07 5.80
CA GLY A 28 -7.12 -8.36 5.28
C GLY A 28 -6.75 -7.12 4.48
N CYS A 29 -5.83 -6.32 5.00
CA CYS A 29 -5.30 -5.16 4.30
C CYS A 29 -4.65 -5.57 2.97
N ALA A 30 -3.76 -6.57 2.98
CA ALA A 30 -3.12 -7.08 1.78
C ALA A 30 -4.12 -7.63 0.75
N ALA A 31 -5.12 -8.39 1.21
CA ALA A 31 -6.17 -8.93 0.35
C ALA A 31 -7.07 -7.83 -0.26
N ALA A 32 -7.38 -6.79 0.51
CA ALA A 32 -8.18 -5.65 0.07
C ALA A 32 -7.44 -4.86 -1.00
N HIS A 33 -6.19 -4.46 -0.75
CA HIS A 33 -5.36 -3.75 -1.72
C HIS A 33 -5.18 -4.57 -3.01
N ARG A 34 -4.84 -5.87 -2.90
CA ARG A 34 -4.73 -6.77 -4.06
C ARG A 34 -5.98 -6.76 -4.93
N ASN A 35 -7.15 -6.95 -4.31
CA ASN A 35 -8.44 -6.97 -5.02
C ASN A 35 -8.74 -5.63 -5.67
N THR A 36 -8.52 -4.52 -4.95
CA THR A 36 -8.76 -3.18 -5.46
C THR A 36 -7.85 -2.85 -6.64
N MET A 37 -6.58 -3.28 -6.60
CA MET A 37 -5.65 -3.15 -7.72
C MET A 37 -6.15 -3.88 -8.97
N GLU A 38 -6.69 -5.11 -8.84
CA GLU A 38 -7.25 -5.87 -9.97
C GLU A 38 -8.48 -5.18 -10.58
N ILE A 39 -9.42 -4.72 -9.73
CA ILE A 39 -10.58 -3.94 -10.17
C ILE A 39 -10.13 -2.67 -10.89
N ALA A 40 -9.12 -1.99 -10.34
CA ALA A 40 -8.59 -0.76 -10.91
C ALA A 40 -7.95 -0.99 -12.28
N VAL A 41 -7.14 -2.04 -12.46
CA VAL A 41 -6.58 -2.42 -13.77
C VAL A 41 -7.71 -2.65 -14.78
N THR A 42 -8.72 -3.43 -14.41
CA THR A 42 -9.87 -3.75 -15.27
C THR A 42 -10.62 -2.48 -15.69
N LYS A 43 -10.93 -1.61 -14.73
CA LYS A 43 -11.63 -0.35 -14.97
C LYS A 43 -10.79 0.61 -15.81
N ALA A 44 -9.49 0.71 -15.54
CA ALA A 44 -8.58 1.59 -16.26
C ALA A 44 -8.40 1.16 -17.73
N ARG A 45 -8.29 -0.15 -18.00
CA ARG A 45 -8.28 -0.70 -19.37
C ARG A 45 -9.55 -0.32 -20.15
N ARG A 46 -10.72 -0.45 -19.54
CA ARG A 46 -12.00 -0.07 -20.17
C ARG A 46 -12.12 1.42 -20.44
N THR A 47 -11.58 2.25 -19.54
CA THR A 47 -11.77 3.72 -19.58
C THR A 47 -10.58 4.47 -20.18
N HIS A 48 -9.53 3.75 -20.59
CA HIS A 48 -8.28 4.30 -21.11
C HIS A 48 -7.68 5.38 -20.20
N LYS A 49 -7.81 5.20 -18.88
CA LYS A 49 -7.24 6.12 -17.89
C LYS A 49 -5.82 5.67 -17.54
N PRO A 50 -4.82 6.57 -17.58
CA PRO A 50 -3.43 6.20 -17.33
C PRO A 50 -3.09 6.09 -15.85
N LEU A 51 -3.89 6.72 -14.97
CA LEU A 51 -3.65 6.80 -13.53
C LEU A 51 -4.79 6.16 -12.75
N VAL A 52 -4.42 5.52 -11.64
CA VAL A 52 -5.33 5.02 -10.62
C VAL A 52 -4.93 5.62 -9.28
N LEU A 53 -5.94 6.04 -8.51
CA LEU A 53 -5.81 6.41 -7.12
C LEU A 53 -6.65 5.43 -6.29
N ILE A 54 -6.02 4.75 -5.34
CA ILE A 54 -6.65 3.89 -4.35
C ILE A 54 -6.65 4.65 -3.02
N LEU A 55 -7.82 4.73 -2.40
CA LEU A 55 -8.02 5.33 -1.09
C LEU A 55 -8.59 4.28 -0.14
N GLU A 56 -8.13 4.26 1.11
CA GLU A 56 -8.83 3.57 2.19
C GLU A 56 -10.12 4.31 2.55
N ASP A 57 -11.03 3.62 3.24
CA ASP A 57 -12.36 4.15 3.59
C ASP A 57 -12.31 5.25 4.65
N ASP A 58 -11.22 5.33 5.41
CA ASP A 58 -10.88 6.41 6.33
C ASP A 58 -10.05 7.53 5.69
N ALA A 59 -9.86 7.55 4.36
CA ALA A 59 -9.13 8.60 3.68
C ALA A 59 -10.02 9.83 3.38
N THR A 60 -9.69 10.99 3.96
CA THR A 60 -10.37 12.26 3.66
C THR A 60 -9.50 13.18 2.80
N PRO A 61 -9.84 13.41 1.50
CA PRO A 61 -9.12 14.35 0.66
C PRO A 61 -9.24 15.80 1.15
N VAL A 62 -8.15 16.56 1.08
CA VAL A 62 -8.18 17.99 1.42
C VAL A 62 -9.02 18.82 0.44
N ARG A 63 -9.50 19.99 0.87
CA ARG A 63 -10.38 20.87 0.07
C ARG A 63 -9.85 21.15 -1.34
N ASN A 64 -8.54 21.33 -1.49
CA ASN A 64 -7.88 21.63 -2.78
C ASN A 64 -7.21 20.41 -3.42
N PHE A 65 -7.62 19.19 -3.07
CA PHE A 65 -7.02 17.93 -3.50
C PHE A 65 -6.75 17.88 -5.01
N LYS A 66 -7.76 18.21 -5.84
CA LYS A 66 -7.63 18.18 -7.30
C LYS A 66 -6.51 19.09 -7.82
N VAL A 67 -6.37 20.29 -7.25
CA VAL A 67 -5.34 21.26 -7.64
C VAL A 67 -3.96 20.76 -7.25
N LYS A 68 -3.82 20.19 -6.05
CA LYS A 68 -2.57 19.61 -5.60
C LYS A 68 -2.17 18.42 -6.47
N MET A 69 -3.10 17.52 -6.78
CA MET A 69 -2.83 16.35 -7.62
C MET A 69 -2.36 16.75 -9.02
N TYR A 70 -3.01 17.76 -9.60
CA TYR A 70 -2.58 18.30 -10.89
C TYR A 70 -1.14 18.83 -10.83
N ARG A 71 -0.80 19.61 -9.79
CA ARG A 71 0.57 20.13 -9.61
C ARG A 71 1.58 19.00 -9.42
N LEU A 72 1.27 18.01 -8.59
CA LEU A 72 2.13 16.86 -8.36
C LEU A 72 2.49 16.18 -9.69
N VAL A 73 1.46 15.70 -10.40
CA VAL A 73 1.64 14.90 -11.63
C VAL A 73 2.32 15.70 -12.74
N HIS A 74 2.03 17.00 -12.88
CA HIS A 74 2.53 17.79 -14.00
C HIS A 74 3.81 18.60 -13.72
N LYS A 75 4.21 18.75 -12.45
CA LYS A 75 5.33 19.64 -12.08
C LYS A 75 6.37 19.01 -11.18
N GLU A 76 6.04 17.97 -10.42
CA GLU A 76 6.91 17.47 -9.35
C GLU A 76 7.32 16.01 -9.53
N VAL A 77 6.49 15.18 -10.15
CA VAL A 77 6.79 13.75 -10.29
C VAL A 77 7.75 13.55 -11.48
N PRO A 78 8.87 12.84 -11.29
CA PRO A 78 9.81 12.56 -12.38
C PRO A 78 9.23 11.58 -13.40
N CYS A 79 9.76 11.61 -14.62
CA CYS A 79 9.41 10.64 -15.66
C CYS A 79 9.71 9.20 -15.19
N GLY A 80 8.93 8.23 -15.69
CA GLY A 80 9.12 6.81 -15.36
C GLY A 80 8.75 6.42 -13.92
N TRP A 81 8.07 7.29 -13.18
CA TRP A 81 7.50 6.93 -11.89
C TRP A 81 6.46 5.81 -12.03
N ALA A 82 6.31 4.97 -11.01
CA ALA A 82 5.43 3.82 -11.06
C ALA A 82 4.34 3.88 -9.98
N MET A 83 4.71 4.32 -8.77
CA MET A 83 3.77 4.47 -7.66
C MET A 83 4.14 5.63 -6.74
N ILE A 84 3.13 6.22 -6.10
CA ILE A 84 3.27 7.32 -5.14
C ILE A 84 2.39 7.07 -3.91
N ASN A 85 2.97 7.12 -2.72
CA ASN A 85 2.22 7.24 -1.47
C ASN A 85 1.98 8.72 -1.17
N LEU A 86 0.72 9.12 -1.07
CA LEU A 86 0.31 10.53 -0.93
C LEU A 86 0.20 11.00 0.53
N ASN A 87 0.42 10.10 1.50
CA ASN A 87 0.34 10.41 2.93
C ASN A 87 1.30 9.52 3.74
N ALA A 88 2.59 9.55 3.39
CA ALA A 88 3.56 8.68 4.05
C ALA A 88 3.89 9.15 5.48
N ARG A 89 3.57 8.35 6.50
CA ARG A 89 3.75 8.73 7.92
C ARG A 89 5.22 8.83 8.32
N CYS A 90 6.00 7.76 8.11
CA CYS A 90 7.44 7.71 8.39
C CYS A 90 8.28 7.85 7.09
N ALA A 91 8.02 8.91 6.32
CA ALA A 91 8.69 9.12 5.03
C ALA A 91 10.20 9.36 5.20
N ARG A 92 11.01 8.61 4.43
CA ARG A 92 12.47 8.79 4.29
C ARG A 92 12.90 8.47 2.87
N GLY A 93 14.05 8.99 2.46
CA GLY A 93 14.58 8.75 1.13
C GLY A 93 15.26 9.98 0.54
N ARG A 94 15.44 9.98 -0.78
CA ARG A 94 16.14 11.05 -1.48
C ARG A 94 15.15 12.07 -2.00
N CYS A 95 15.34 13.35 -1.69
CA CYS A 95 14.53 14.43 -2.27
C CYS A 95 14.68 14.43 -3.80
N VAL A 96 13.56 14.42 -4.53
CA VAL A 96 13.55 14.51 -6.00
C VAL A 96 12.82 15.75 -6.52
N SER A 97 11.91 16.30 -5.73
CA SER A 97 11.22 17.56 -5.99
C SER A 97 10.78 18.18 -4.65
N PRO A 98 10.26 19.42 -4.62
CA PRO A 98 10.01 20.15 -3.37
C PRO A 98 9.21 19.38 -2.32
N HIS A 99 8.28 18.52 -2.73
CA HIS A 99 7.45 17.77 -1.80
C HIS A 99 7.53 16.24 -1.98
N LEU A 100 8.40 15.74 -2.84
CA LEU A 100 8.47 14.33 -3.17
C LEU A 100 9.84 13.75 -2.84
N LEU A 101 9.81 12.62 -2.14
CA LEU A 101 10.98 11.78 -1.92
C LEU A 101 10.90 10.55 -2.81
N GLN A 102 12.01 10.13 -3.40
CA GLN A 102 12.17 8.76 -3.85
C GLN A 102 12.35 7.88 -2.62
N ALA A 103 11.52 6.84 -2.51
CA ALA A 103 11.58 5.85 -1.44
C ALA A 103 13.00 5.30 -1.26
N ALA A 104 13.42 5.07 -0.02
CA ALA A 104 14.71 4.46 0.24
C ALA A 104 14.68 2.96 -0.14
N THR A 105 15.72 2.48 -0.81
CA THR A 105 15.81 1.11 -1.39
C THR A 105 16.08 0.01 -0.36
N ASP A 106 16.31 0.38 0.89
CA ASP A 106 16.52 -0.50 2.03
C ASP A 106 15.26 -0.61 2.92
N TRP A 107 14.13 -0.08 2.47
CA TRP A 107 12.85 -0.23 3.15
C TRP A 107 12.46 -1.69 3.34
N GLY A 108 12.01 -2.02 4.55
CA GLY A 108 11.49 -3.35 4.87
C GLY A 108 12.53 -4.47 4.95
N ARG A 109 13.82 -4.25 4.66
CA ARG A 109 14.85 -5.32 4.59
C ARG A 109 15.02 -6.15 5.87
N GLN A 110 14.62 -5.63 7.03
CA GLN A 110 14.65 -6.36 8.31
C GLN A 110 13.26 -6.77 8.82
N CYS A 111 12.19 -6.43 8.08
CA CYS A 111 10.80 -6.56 8.53
C CYS A 111 10.55 -6.02 9.95
N ASN A 112 11.31 -4.98 10.34
CA ASN A 112 11.15 -4.28 11.61
C ASN A 112 9.88 -3.42 11.59
N TRP A 113 9.26 -3.28 12.75
CA TRP A 113 8.03 -2.50 12.97
C TRP A 113 8.21 -0.98 12.79
N ASP A 114 9.45 -0.50 12.68
CA ASP A 114 9.78 0.94 12.70
C ASP A 114 9.38 1.70 11.42
N HIS A 115 8.82 0.99 10.43
CA HIS A 115 8.49 1.55 9.12
C HIS A 115 6.98 1.44 8.88
N ASN A 116 6.26 2.50 9.28
CA ASN A 116 4.85 2.71 8.91
C ASN A 116 4.81 3.80 7.85
N LEU A 117 4.77 3.45 6.57
CA LEU A 117 4.50 4.43 5.50
C LEU A 117 3.00 4.72 5.48
N GLY A 118 2.16 3.76 5.84
CA GLY A 118 0.72 3.89 5.74
C GLY A 118 0.24 3.69 4.31
N THR A 119 -0.99 3.22 4.17
CA THR A 119 -1.55 2.74 2.90
C THR A 119 -2.82 3.49 2.50
N THR A 120 -3.16 4.54 3.24
CA THR A 120 -4.39 5.36 3.11
C THR A 120 -4.63 5.89 1.70
N ALA A 121 -3.57 6.31 0.99
CA ALA A 121 -3.69 6.90 -0.34
C ALA A 121 -2.49 6.56 -1.23
N LEU A 122 -2.73 5.65 -2.17
CA LEU A 122 -1.71 5.15 -3.10
C LEU A 122 -2.13 5.46 -4.54
N MET A 123 -1.26 6.15 -5.27
CA MET A 123 -1.44 6.45 -6.69
C MET A 123 -0.49 5.59 -7.52
N TYR A 124 -0.98 5.09 -8.66
CA TYR A 124 -0.23 4.20 -9.54
C TYR A 124 -0.35 4.63 -11.00
N GLN A 125 0.73 4.40 -11.75
CA GLN A 125 0.65 4.26 -13.20
C GLN A 125 -0.04 2.94 -13.54
N VAL A 126 -1.08 2.99 -14.36
CA VAL A 126 -1.89 1.82 -14.71
C VAL A 126 -1.08 0.75 -15.43
N GLU A 127 -0.13 1.14 -16.27
CA GLU A 127 0.75 0.22 -16.99
C GLU A 127 1.68 -0.57 -16.05
N GLN A 128 2.10 0.03 -14.94
CA GLN A 128 3.00 -0.59 -13.96
C GLN A 128 2.22 -1.44 -12.94
N LEU A 129 0.92 -1.18 -12.79
CA LEU A 129 0.09 -1.76 -11.75
C LEU A 129 0.07 -3.31 -11.76
N PRO A 130 0.00 -4.02 -12.91
CA PRO A 130 0.10 -5.48 -12.92
C PRO A 130 1.44 -6.01 -12.41
N HIS A 131 2.55 -5.34 -12.76
CA HIS A 131 3.88 -5.73 -12.32
C HIS A 131 4.07 -5.51 -10.82
N ILE A 132 3.65 -4.33 -10.32
CA ILE A 132 3.67 -3.99 -8.90
C ILE A 132 2.83 -5.00 -8.11
N ARG A 133 1.61 -5.31 -8.57
CA ARG A 133 0.75 -6.29 -7.89
C ARG A 133 1.41 -7.66 -7.78
N SER A 134 2.06 -8.14 -8.84
CA SER A 134 2.78 -9.42 -8.83
C SER A 134 3.90 -9.45 -7.78
N MET A 135 4.68 -8.37 -7.66
CA MET A 135 5.73 -8.28 -6.62
C MET A 135 5.16 -8.19 -5.20
N LEU A 136 4.06 -7.46 -5.01
CA LEU A 136 3.37 -7.39 -3.72
C LEU A 136 2.75 -8.74 -3.35
N GLU A 137 2.22 -9.50 -4.31
CA GLU A 137 1.71 -10.85 -4.06
C GLU A 137 2.82 -11.80 -3.59
N GLN A 138 4.01 -11.74 -4.20
CA GLN A 138 5.15 -12.58 -3.79
C GLN A 138 5.67 -12.28 -2.37
N THR A 139 5.46 -11.05 -1.89
CA THR A 139 5.96 -10.60 -0.59
C THR A 139 4.91 -10.67 0.51
N SER A 140 3.65 -10.34 0.20
CA SER A 140 2.55 -10.30 1.16
C SER A 140 2.00 -11.68 1.51
N TRP A 141 2.30 -12.72 0.72
CA TRP A 141 1.79 -14.09 0.93
C TRP A 141 2.91 -15.09 1.27
N ASP A 142 4.01 -14.61 1.83
CA ASP A 142 5.13 -15.44 2.28
C ASP A 142 4.88 -15.97 3.71
N ASP A 143 4.39 -17.21 3.80
CA ASP A 143 4.11 -17.87 5.07
C ASP A 143 5.38 -18.31 5.84
N GLN A 144 6.57 -18.19 5.23
CA GLN A 144 7.85 -18.40 5.89
C GLN A 144 8.37 -17.12 6.55
N ARG A 145 7.89 -15.95 6.12
CA ARG A 145 8.23 -14.64 6.69
C ARG A 145 6.96 -13.87 7.04
N PRO A 146 6.16 -14.36 8.01
CA PRO A 146 4.83 -13.83 8.29
C PRO A 146 4.86 -12.41 8.86
N ILE A 147 5.96 -11.99 9.48
CA ILE A 147 6.19 -10.60 9.89
C ILE A 147 6.26 -9.63 8.68
N CYS A 148 6.51 -10.13 7.47
CA CYS A 148 6.60 -9.33 6.26
C CYS A 148 5.29 -9.31 5.45
N VAL A 149 4.23 -9.99 5.92
CA VAL A 149 2.91 -10.11 5.26
C VAL A 149 2.13 -8.78 5.21
N ASN A 150 2.45 -7.85 6.12
CA ASN A 150 1.84 -6.53 6.13
C ASN A 150 2.09 -5.78 4.80
N PHE A 151 1.01 -5.30 4.18
CA PHE A 151 1.05 -4.65 2.87
C PHE A 151 1.97 -3.41 2.83
N ASP A 152 2.00 -2.63 3.90
CA ASP A 152 2.89 -1.47 4.02
C ASP A 152 4.38 -1.90 3.95
N ARG A 153 4.72 -3.01 4.61
CA ARG A 153 6.06 -3.59 4.54
C ARG A 153 6.38 -4.13 3.16
N ALA A 154 5.41 -4.76 2.50
CA ALA A 154 5.55 -5.24 1.14
C ALA A 154 5.88 -4.08 0.18
N LEU A 155 5.26 -2.90 0.33
CA LEU A 155 5.62 -1.70 -0.44
C LEU A 155 7.07 -1.28 -0.20
N GLY A 156 7.54 -1.36 1.05
CA GLY A 156 8.94 -1.16 1.40
C GLY A 156 9.89 -2.15 0.70
N LEU A 157 9.56 -3.44 0.75
CA LEU A 157 10.37 -4.53 0.18
C LEU A 157 10.49 -4.52 -1.36
N ILE A 158 9.65 -3.76 -2.05
CA ILE A 158 9.71 -3.60 -3.52
C ILE A 158 10.29 -2.25 -3.94
N SER A 159 10.64 -1.38 -2.99
CA SER A 159 11.10 -0.01 -3.24
C SER A 159 12.40 0.09 -4.05
N ASP A 160 13.23 -0.97 -4.04
CA ASP A 160 14.45 -1.08 -4.83
C ASP A 160 14.22 -1.56 -6.27
N ARG A 161 13.04 -2.10 -6.54
CA ARG A 161 12.64 -2.67 -7.84
C ARG A 161 11.60 -1.84 -8.56
N VAL A 162 11.00 -0.86 -7.89
CA VAL A 162 9.94 0.00 -8.41
C VAL A 162 10.32 1.46 -8.20
N ALA A 163 10.04 2.30 -9.19
CA ALA A 163 10.12 3.76 -9.04
C ALA A 163 9.02 4.26 -8.08
N TYR A 164 9.24 4.03 -6.79
CA TYR A 164 8.35 4.36 -5.68
C TYR A 164 8.72 5.71 -5.09
N TYR A 165 7.74 6.60 -5.04
CA TYR A 165 7.87 7.91 -4.43
C TYR A 165 6.92 8.07 -3.26
N VAL A 166 7.29 8.92 -2.31
CA VAL A 166 6.46 9.21 -1.15
C VAL A 166 6.34 10.70 -0.92
N PHE A 167 5.15 11.12 -0.55
CA PHE A 167 4.85 12.44 -0.05
C PHE A 167 4.81 12.39 1.49
N PRO A 168 5.71 13.10 2.20
CA PRO A 168 5.71 13.12 3.66
C PRO A 168 4.39 13.69 4.22
N GLY A 169 3.70 12.92 5.07
CA GLY A 169 2.43 13.31 5.70
C GLY A 169 2.55 14.48 6.70
N ILE A 170 3.77 14.87 7.08
CA ILE A 170 4.05 16.05 7.90
C ILE A 170 3.90 17.38 7.12
N LEU A 171 4.05 17.33 5.79
CA LEU A 171 3.71 18.46 4.92
C LEU A 171 2.19 18.55 4.81
N PRO A 172 1.59 19.67 4.36
CA PRO A 172 0.15 19.74 4.12
C PRO A 172 -0.25 18.55 3.24
N ALA A 173 -0.88 17.54 3.82
CA ALA A 173 -1.04 16.24 3.19
C ALA A 173 -2.09 16.29 2.09
N TYR A 174 -2.11 15.28 1.22
CA TYR A 174 -3.15 15.15 0.20
C TYR A 174 -4.46 14.62 0.79
N VAL A 175 -4.33 13.75 1.77
CA VAL A 175 -5.43 13.16 2.54
C VAL A 175 -5.07 13.22 4.01
N TRP A 176 -6.08 13.14 4.87
CA TRP A 176 -5.90 12.86 6.30
C TRP A 176 -6.69 11.61 6.66
N ASP A 177 -6.22 10.90 7.68
CA ASP A 177 -6.93 9.74 8.22
C ASP A 177 -8.11 10.24 9.07
N ASP A 178 -9.33 9.85 8.72
CA ASP A 178 -10.54 10.13 9.45
C ASP A 178 -10.76 9.08 10.54
N HIS A 179 -10.35 9.43 11.76
CA HIS A 179 -10.55 8.58 12.93
C HIS A 179 -11.96 8.66 13.53
N SER A 180 -12.85 9.49 12.97
CA SER A 180 -14.23 9.61 13.44
C SER A 180 -15.16 8.52 12.89
N THR A 181 -14.73 7.82 11.84
CA THR A 181 -15.47 6.74 11.21
C THR A 181 -14.83 5.38 11.56
N PRO A 182 -15.58 4.41 12.11
CA PRO A 182 -15.06 3.06 12.33
C PRO A 182 -14.62 2.40 11.02
N SER A 183 -13.53 1.64 11.06
CA SER A 183 -13.04 0.92 9.89
C SER A 183 -14.08 -0.08 9.36
N SER A 184 -14.29 -0.11 8.04
CA SER A 184 -15.18 -1.08 7.36
C SER A 184 -14.55 -2.47 7.21
N ARG A 185 -13.44 -2.76 7.92
CA ARG A 185 -12.75 -4.05 7.87
C ARG A 185 -13.69 -5.16 8.34
N LEU A 186 -13.87 -6.16 7.48
CA LEU A 186 -14.55 -7.39 7.86
C LEU A 186 -13.57 -8.27 8.66
N PRO A 187 -14.05 -8.97 9.72
CA PRO A 187 -13.23 -9.97 10.39
C PRO A 187 -12.82 -11.05 9.39
N ILE A 188 -11.53 -11.37 9.36
CA ILE A 188 -11.06 -12.61 8.71
C ILE A 188 -11.08 -13.67 9.78
N ASP A 189 -12.07 -14.57 9.70
CA ASP A 189 -12.10 -15.75 10.54
C ASP A 189 -11.15 -16.80 9.94
N SER A 190 -10.37 -17.50 10.77
CA SER A 190 -9.42 -18.52 10.30
C SER A 190 -10.13 -19.67 9.54
N ALA A 191 -11.41 -19.89 9.83
CA ALA A 191 -12.28 -20.81 9.10
C ALA A 191 -12.73 -20.30 7.71
N SER A 192 -12.69 -18.99 7.46
CA SER A 192 -13.16 -18.35 6.22
C SER A 192 -12.09 -18.22 5.13
N VAL A 193 -10.85 -18.64 5.42
CA VAL A 193 -9.71 -18.62 4.47
C VAL A 193 -9.79 -19.77 3.45
N VAL A 194 -10.73 -20.71 3.61
CA VAL A 194 -10.92 -21.84 2.69
C VAL A 194 -11.92 -21.48 1.60
N GLY A 195 -11.40 -21.00 0.47
CA GLY A 195 -11.90 -21.27 -0.89
C GLY A 195 -13.25 -20.67 -1.31
N TRP A 196 -13.18 -19.72 -2.26
CA TRP A 196 -14.07 -19.63 -3.41
C TRP A 196 -13.24 -19.32 -4.66
#